data_AF-A0A3D2VSR5-F1
#
_entry.id   AF-A0A3D2VSR5-F1
#
_cell.length_a   1.000
_cell.length_b   1.000
_cell.length_c   1.000
_cell.angle_alpha   90.00
_cell.angle_beta   90.00
_cell.angle_gamma   90.00
#
_symmetry.space_group_name_H-M   'P 1'
#
loop_
_entity.id
_entity.type
_entity.pdbx_description
1 polymer ?
#
loop_
_entity_poly.entity_id
_entity_poly.type
_entity_poly.pdbx_seq_one_letter_code
_entity_poly.pdbx_strand_id
1 'polypeptide(L)'
;MAGPQVVKTTIRPNDGPPSPAARQAGYALYGLIAAGEDPAVLTAQELKVHQILALLLQTAAGFHEGEVPLERVMGALLSGAAWIAHRHEVVFQTPQDPRPPAR
;
A
#
# COMPACT_ATOMS: atom_id res chain seq x y z
N MET A 1 -31.01 18.05 -11.33
CA MET A 1 -30.12 17.44 -10.32
C MET A 1 -28.84 17.06 -11.05
N ALA A 2 -27.73 17.74 -10.79
CA ALA A 2 -26.44 17.38 -11.38
C ALA A 2 -25.85 16.24 -10.53
N GLY A 3 -25.63 15.08 -11.14
CA GLY A 3 -24.97 13.96 -10.48
C GLY A 3 -23.51 14.28 -10.12
N PRO A 4 -22.86 13.47 -9.27
CA PRO A 4 -21.47 13.69 -8.88
C PRO A 4 -20.57 13.71 -10.13
N GLN A 5 -19.80 14.80 -10.31
CA GLN A 5 -18.78 14.86 -11.36
C GLN A 5 -17.65 13.91 -11.00
N VAL A 6 -17.52 12.81 -11.76
CA VAL A 6 -16.33 11.97 -11.70
C VAL A 6 -15.23 12.67 -12.50
N VAL A 7 -14.35 13.37 -11.80
CA VAL A 7 -13.17 13.96 -12.42
C VAL A 7 -12.23 12.81 -12.83
N LYS A 8 -11.93 12.72 -14.13
CA LYS A 8 -10.97 11.74 -14.64
C LYS A 8 -9.57 12.13 -14.20
N THR A 9 -9.02 11.46 -13.21
CA THR A 9 -7.60 11.56 -12.90
C THR A 9 -6.80 10.89 -14.01
N THR A 10 -5.95 11.67 -14.70
CA THR A 10 -5.03 11.16 -15.72
C THR A 10 -3.83 10.46 -15.06
N ILE A 11 -4.09 9.43 -14.26
CA ILE A 11 -3.03 8.55 -13.76
C ILE A 11 -2.65 7.63 -14.91
N ARG A 12 -1.52 7.90 -15.55
CA ARG A 12 -0.92 6.93 -16.46
C ARG A 12 -0.28 5.85 -15.58
N PRO A 13 -0.66 4.57 -15.69
CA PRO A 13 0.15 3.49 -15.16
C PRO A 13 1.56 3.71 -15.69
N ASN A 14 2.53 3.87 -14.80
CA ASN A 14 3.90 4.17 -15.19
C ASN A 14 4.43 2.99 -16.03
N ASP A 15 4.75 3.21 -17.31
CA ASP A 15 5.21 2.16 -18.24
C ASP A 15 6.68 1.74 -17.99
N GLY A 16 7.41 2.48 -17.16
CA GLY A 16 8.82 2.23 -16.85
C GLY A 16 9.03 1.49 -15.51
N PRO A 17 10.10 0.68 -15.38
CA PRO A 17 10.44 0.07 -14.10
C PRO A 17 10.69 1.14 -13.03
N PRO A 18 10.31 0.89 -11.77
CA PRO A 18 10.57 1.81 -10.66
C PRO A 18 12.06 2.11 -10.52
N SER A 19 12.40 3.34 -10.13
CA SER A 19 13.77 3.75 -9.84
C SER A 19 14.40 2.86 -8.75
N PRO A 20 15.74 2.77 -8.66
CA PRO A 20 16.39 2.00 -7.59
C PRO A 20 15.94 2.41 -6.18
N ALA A 21 15.79 3.71 -5.92
CA ALA A 21 15.28 4.22 -4.64
C ALA A 21 13.83 3.80 -4.39
N ALA A 22 12.97 3.87 -5.41
CA ALA A 22 11.58 3.41 -5.29
C ALA A 22 11.49 1.90 -5.02
N ARG A 23 12.36 1.09 -5.63
CA ARG A 23 12.48 -0.35 -5.34
C ARG A 23 12.91 -0.60 -3.90
N GLN A 24 13.92 0.12 -3.41
CA GLN A 24 14.39 -0.01 -2.03
C GLN A 24 13.30 0.38 -1.02
N ALA A 25 12.57 1.47 -1.27
CA ALA A 25 11.42 1.85 -0.45
C ALA A 25 10.33 0.77 -0.49
N GLY A 26 10.05 0.19 -1.66
CA GLY A 26 9.14 -0.95 -1.79
C GLY A 26 9.55 -2.16 -0.93
N TYR A 27 10.84 -2.51 -0.91
CA TYR A 27 11.34 -3.58 -0.06
C TYR A 27 11.25 -3.26 1.45
N ALA A 28 11.45 -2.00 1.84
CA ALA A 28 11.28 -1.59 3.24
C ALA A 28 9.82 -1.72 3.68
N LEU A 29 8.87 -1.26 2.86
CA LEU A 29 7.43 -1.40 3.11
C LEU A 29 7.01 -2.88 3.13
N TYR A 30 7.58 -3.69 2.23
CA TYR A 30 7.39 -5.13 2.22
C TYR A 30 7.86 -5.77 3.54
N GLY A 31 9.03 -5.37 4.04
CA GLY A 31 9.55 -5.82 5.33
C GLY A 31 8.64 -5.45 6.50
N LEU A 32 8.04 -4.27 6.49
CA LEU A 32 7.07 -3.86 7.52
C LEU A 32 5.83 -4.74 7.55
N ILE A 33 5.26 -5.07 6.38
CA ILE A 33 4.10 -5.96 6.32
C ILE A 33 4.51 -7.38 6.77
N ALA A 34 5.69 -7.85 6.34
CA ALA A 34 6.20 -9.17 6.67
C ALA A 34 6.48 -9.36 8.16
N ALA A 35 7.01 -8.33 8.83
CA ALA A 35 7.24 -8.35 10.26
C ALA A 35 5.91 -8.44 11.04
N GLY A 36 4.85 -7.78 10.55
CA GLY A 36 3.54 -7.81 11.20
C GLY A 36 3.51 -7.15 12.57
N GLU A 37 4.51 -6.32 12.91
CA GLU A 37 4.63 -5.66 14.22
C GLU A 37 3.99 -4.27 14.23
N ASP A 38 3.73 -3.69 13.05
CA ASP A 38 3.12 -2.37 12.93
C ASP A 38 1.60 -2.45 13.27
N PRO A 39 1.10 -1.62 14.22
CA PRO A 39 -0.31 -1.65 14.61
C PRO A 39 -1.29 -1.37 13.46
N ALA A 40 -0.91 -0.55 12.48
CA ALA A 40 -1.74 -0.29 11.31
C ALA A 40 -1.78 -1.50 10.37
N VAL A 41 -0.66 -2.22 10.24
CA VAL A 41 -0.62 -3.50 9.51
C VAL A 41 -1.53 -4.53 10.18
N LEU A 42 -1.40 -4.75 11.49
CA LEU A 42 -2.24 -5.69 12.23
C LEU A 42 -3.73 -5.34 12.13
N THR A 43 -4.06 -4.06 12.33
CA THR A 43 -5.45 -3.57 12.20
C THR A 43 -5.98 -3.84 10.79
N ALA A 44 -5.17 -3.62 9.77
CA ALA A 44 -5.56 -3.84 8.38
C ALA A 44 -5.85 -5.32 8.08
N GLN A 45 -5.11 -6.26 8.67
CA GLN A 45 -5.29 -7.70 8.46
C GLN A 45 -6.67 -8.20 8.92
N GLU A 46 -7.23 -7.59 9.97
CA GLU A 46 -8.53 -7.98 10.53
C GLU A 46 -9.73 -7.32 9.81
N LEU A 47 -9.49 -6.39 8.89
CA LEU A 47 -10.58 -5.71 8.18
C LEU A 47 -11.36 -6.68 7.28
N LYS A 48 -12.68 -6.47 7.22
CA LYS A 48 -13.54 -7.08 6.21
C LYS A 48 -13.30 -6.39 4.86
N VAL A 49 -13.59 -7.11 3.77
CA VAL A 49 -13.42 -6.59 2.39
C VAL A 49 -14.09 -5.22 2.16
N HIS A 50 -15.29 -4.99 2.69
CA HIS A 50 -15.98 -3.71 2.52
C HIS A 50 -15.32 -2.58 3.33
N GLN A 51 -14.67 -2.89 4.45
CA GLN A 51 -14.00 -1.89 5.29
C GLN A 51 -12.71 -1.40 4.61
N ILE A 52 -11.91 -2.31 4.05
CA ILE A 52 -10.72 -1.92 3.31
C ILE A 52 -11.08 -1.18 2.00
N LEU A 53 -12.13 -1.61 1.31
CA LEU A 53 -12.65 -0.89 0.13
C LEU A 53 -13.12 0.53 0.50
N ALA A 54 -13.87 0.68 1.58
CA ALA A 54 -14.32 1.99 2.06
C ALA A 54 -13.13 2.89 2.43
N LEU A 55 -12.13 2.37 3.14
CA LEU A 55 -10.91 3.11 3.48
C LEU A 55 -10.19 3.63 2.22
N LEU A 56 -9.98 2.76 1.23
CA LEU A 56 -9.27 3.12 0.00
C LEU A 56 -10.07 4.13 -0.83
N LEU A 57 -11.38 3.95 -0.96
CA LEU A 57 -12.25 4.85 -1.74
C LEU A 57 -12.39 6.23 -1.09
N GLN A 58 -12.58 6.30 0.24
CA GLN A 58 -12.63 7.56 0.98
C GLN A 58 -11.29 8.30 0.88
N THR A 59 -10.18 7.57 1.00
CA THR A 59 -8.84 8.16 0.87
C THR A 59 -8.60 8.68 -0.54
N ALA A 60 -9.00 7.93 -1.57
CA ALA A 60 -8.89 8.35 -2.96
C ALA A 60 -9.74 9.59 -3.26
N ALA A 61 -10.98 9.63 -2.76
CA ALA A 61 -11.86 10.79 -2.91
C ALA A 61 -11.27 12.02 -2.21
N GLY A 62 -10.82 11.89 -0.96
CA GLY A 62 -10.22 13.00 -0.23
C GLY A 62 -8.88 13.47 -0.83
N PHE A 63 -8.05 12.56 -1.35
CA PHE A 63 -6.83 12.96 -2.09
C PHE A 63 -7.17 13.73 -3.37
N HIS A 64 -8.23 13.30 -4.07
CA HIS A 64 -8.70 13.97 -5.27
C HIS A 64 -9.12 15.42 -5.01
N GLU A 65 -9.83 15.67 -3.89
CA GLU A 65 -10.26 17.00 -3.46
C GLU A 65 -9.16 17.79 -2.72
N GLY A 66 -7.97 17.21 -2.51
CA GLY A 66 -6.88 17.84 -1.75
C GLY A 66 -7.13 17.93 -0.23
N GLU A 67 -8.10 17.18 0.29
CA GLU A 67 -8.50 17.15 1.70
C GLU A 67 -7.64 16.22 2.55
N VAL A 68 -6.84 15.36 1.91
CA VAL A 68 -6.09 14.29 2.57
C VAL A 68 -4.58 14.46 2.32
N PRO A 69 -3.75 14.48 3.39
CA PRO A 69 -2.31 14.60 3.24
C PRO A 69 -1.68 13.30 2.70
N LEU A 70 -0.50 13.41 2.09
CA LEU A 70 0.21 12.29 1.45
C LEU A 70 0.44 11.12 2.42
N GLU A 71 0.75 11.39 3.68
CA GLU A 71 0.98 10.39 4.71
C GLU A 71 -0.24 9.50 4.91
N ARG A 72 -1.44 10.07 4.83
CA ARG A 72 -2.70 9.33 4.97
C ARG A 72 -3.00 8.50 3.72
N VAL A 73 -2.62 8.99 2.53
CA VAL A 73 -2.66 8.19 1.29
C VAL A 73 -1.73 6.99 1.40
N MET A 74 -0.49 7.20 1.83
CA MET A 74 0.49 6.13 2.02
C MET A 74 0.03 5.10 3.06
N GLY A 75 -0.56 5.54 4.18
CA GLY A 75 -1.12 4.65 5.20
C GLY A 75 -2.27 3.79 4.69
N ALA A 76 -3.18 4.35 3.88
CA ALA A 76 -4.27 3.58 3.27
C ALA A 76 -3.76 2.55 2.25
N LEU A 77 -2.76 2.92 1.43
CA LEU A 77 -2.12 2.00 0.50
C LEU A 77 -1.41 0.85 1.22
N LEU A 78 -0.67 1.15 2.31
CA LEU A 78 -0.01 0.15 3.14
C LEU A 78 -1.02 -0.79 3.79
N SER A 79 -2.13 -0.26 4.30
CA SER A 79 -3.23 -1.05 4.87
C SER A 79 -3.84 -1.99 3.81
N GLY A 80 -4.05 -1.49 2.59
CA GLY A 80 -4.53 -2.31 1.48
C GLY A 80 -3.57 -3.44 1.13
N ALA A 81 -2.27 -3.14 1.04
CA ALA A 81 -1.24 -4.14 0.77
C ALA A 81 -1.17 -5.21 1.88
N ALA A 82 -1.24 -4.80 3.15
CA ALA A 82 -1.26 -5.70 4.29
C ALA A 82 -2.48 -6.63 4.29
N TRP A 83 -3.67 -6.08 4.02
CA TRP A 83 -4.90 -6.86 3.90
C TRP A 83 -4.82 -7.91 2.79
N ILE A 84 -4.36 -7.52 1.60
CA ILE A 84 -4.19 -8.44 0.46
C ILE A 84 -3.21 -9.55 0.82
N ALA A 85 -2.06 -9.20 1.39
CA ALA A 85 -1.03 -10.16 1.74
C ALA A 85 -1.51 -11.20 2.75
N HIS A 86 -2.20 -10.75 3.79
CA HIS A 86 -2.79 -11.64 4.79
C HIS A 86 -3.87 -12.55 4.20
N ARG A 87 -4.78 -11.99 3.39
CA ARG A 87 -5.92 -12.75 2.84
C ARG A 87 -5.50 -13.83 1.84
N HIS A 88 -4.39 -13.61 1.15
CA HIS A 88 -3.83 -14.52 0.14
C HIS A 88 -2.63 -15.33 0.64
N GLU A 89 -2.35 -15.32 1.96
CA GLU A 89 -1.24 -16.05 2.57
C GLU A 89 0.09 -15.78 1.86
N VAL A 90 0.32 -14.52 1.45
CA VAL A 90 1.55 -14.14 0.76
C VAL A 90 2.70 -14.28 1.73
N VAL A 91 3.52 -15.31 1.52
CA VAL A 91 4.75 -15.48 2.28
C VAL A 91 5.78 -14.51 1.73
N PHE A 92 6.14 -13.57 2.59
CA PHE A 92 7.14 -12.58 2.25
C PHE A 92 8.54 -13.17 2.41
N GLN A 93 9.21 -13.45 1.29
CA GLN A 93 10.61 -13.86 1.31
C GLN A 93 11.46 -12.60 1.44
N THR A 94 12.14 -12.45 2.58
CA THR A 94 13.19 -11.45 2.72
C THR A 94 14.20 -11.68 1.59
N PRO A 95 14.58 -10.65 0.81
CA PRO A 95 15.62 -10.81 -0.19
C PRO A 95 16.87 -11.36 0.52
N GLN A 96 17.31 -12.57 0.16
CA GLN A 96 18.58 -13.09 0.64
C GLN A 96 19.68 -12.10 0.22
N ASP A 97 20.41 -11.54 1.20
CA ASP A 97 21.67 -10.85 0.89
C ASP A 97 22.56 -11.89 0.19
N PRO A 98 22.97 -11.68 -1.07
CA PRO A 98 23.77 -12.65 -1.83
C PRO A 98 25.17 -12.86 -1.25
N ARG A 99 25.52 -12.19 -0.14
CA ARG A 99 26.82 -12.31 0.49
C ARG A 99 26.92 -13.61 1.29
N PRO A 100 27.86 -14.51 0.95
CA PRO A 100 28.13 -15.68 1.77
C PRO A 100 28.56 -15.24 3.18
N PRO A 101 28.26 -16.03 4.22
CA PRO A 101 28.72 -15.72 5.57
C PRO A 101 30.25 -15.60 5.54
N ALA A 102 30.76 -14.49 6.07
CA ALA A 102 32.19 -14.30 6.26
C ALA A 102 32.70 -15.49 7.08
N ARG A 103 33.64 -16.24 6.50
CA ARG A 103 34.37 -17.32 7.19
C ARG A 103 35.37 -16.73 8.18
#